data_AF-A0A3S3FAK5-F1
#
_entry.id   AF-A0A3S3FAK5-F1
#
_cell.length_a   1.000
_cell.length_b   1.000
_cell.length_c   1.000
_cell.angle_alpha   90.00
_cell.angle_beta   90.00
_cell.angle_gamma   90.00
#
_symmetry.space_group_name_H-M   'P 1'
#
loop_
_entity.id
_entity.type
_entity.pdbx_description
1 polymer ?
#
loop_
_entity_poly.entity_id
_entity_poly.type
_entity_poly.pdbx_seq_one_letter_code
_entity_poly.pdbx_strand_id
1 'polypeptide(L)'
;MNRFSRLFALLVTAVLAGCGQPEFSDAEKKTIASLALSALPPLKADTTNRFADVPAAAALGATLFFDVGMSGDGKVSCSTCHKIDRQFQDDLPQAVGAGRTNRRTMPLAGVAHDAWLFWDGRRDSLWAQALVPLENPLEQAGNRAAYAHYIKARFGERYERIFGPLPDLSNVPANASPLGSDAEKAAWNAMSDAQAEGVNRVFANIGKAIAAFERSIAPPQTRFDRFAAALATGIQLPQGDDAMSPEEILGLKLFIGKANCVTCHTGPRFSDGSFHNTGVPPVANLPPDRGRMDAVAQVEADPFNCFGAFRDGDASACGELRFIVKAGPELVRAYKTPSLRGAATRPPYMHAGQFSSLDEVVAHYSKAPASVEGVSEVHPLQLSNRERAALVAFLKTLAE
;
A
#
# COMPACT_ATOMS: atom_id res chain seq x y z
N MET A 1 0.99 91.01 -10.02
CA MET A 1 0.01 90.21 -9.25
C MET A 1 -0.27 88.92 -10.01
N ASN A 2 -0.53 87.83 -9.28
CA ASN A 2 -0.95 86.48 -9.70
C ASN A 2 0.14 85.46 -10.11
N ARG A 3 0.67 84.78 -9.09
CA ARG A 3 1.30 83.45 -9.17
C ARG A 3 0.20 82.39 -9.32
N PHE A 4 0.23 81.62 -10.40
CA PHE A 4 -0.56 80.38 -10.54
C PHE A 4 0.16 79.24 -9.79
N SER A 5 -0.39 78.80 -8.66
CA SER A 5 0.00 77.53 -8.02
C SER A 5 -0.98 76.45 -8.44
N ARG A 6 -0.49 75.46 -9.21
CA ARG A 6 -1.19 74.21 -9.48
C ARG A 6 -0.96 73.27 -8.29
N LEU A 7 -2.01 73.00 -7.50
CA LEU A 7 -1.99 71.87 -6.57
C LEU A 7 -2.19 70.57 -7.36
N PHE A 8 -1.15 69.74 -7.41
CA PHE A 8 -1.25 68.32 -7.75
C PHE A 8 -1.65 67.57 -6.48
N ALA A 9 -2.90 67.11 -6.41
CA ALA A 9 -3.31 66.16 -5.38
C ALA A 9 -2.85 64.76 -5.80
N LEU A 10 -1.79 64.25 -5.16
CA LEU A 10 -1.39 62.85 -5.24
C LEU A 10 -2.41 62.02 -4.44
N LEU A 11 -3.31 61.32 -5.14
CA LEU A 11 -4.04 60.20 -4.55
C LEU A 11 -3.06 59.04 -4.37
N VAL A 12 -2.68 58.78 -3.13
CA VAL A 12 -2.01 57.53 -2.74
C VAL A 12 -3.12 56.50 -2.53
N THR A 13 -3.40 55.69 -3.55
CA THR A 13 -4.16 54.44 -3.40
C THR A 13 -3.27 53.45 -2.67
N ALA A 14 -3.52 53.27 -1.36
CA ALA A 14 -2.98 52.17 -0.59
C ALA A 14 -3.56 50.86 -1.14
N VAL A 15 -2.72 50.06 -1.82
CA VAL A 15 -3.04 48.67 -2.15
C VAL A 15 -2.97 47.89 -0.84
N LEU A 16 -4.13 47.67 -0.23
CA LEU A 16 -4.28 46.65 0.80
C LEU A 16 -4.07 45.31 0.11
N ALA A 17 -2.85 44.76 0.23
CA ALA A 17 -2.58 43.36 -0.07
C ALA A 17 -3.34 42.52 0.98
N GLY A 18 -4.63 42.33 0.75
CA GLY A 18 -5.42 41.37 1.49
C GLY A 18 -4.80 39.99 1.32
N CYS A 19 -4.79 39.21 2.39
CA CYS A 19 -4.53 37.76 2.34
C CYS A 19 -5.62 37.11 1.48
N GLY A 20 -5.45 37.16 0.16
CA GLY A 20 -6.34 36.51 -0.80
C GLY A 20 -6.28 35.01 -0.59
N GLN A 21 -7.45 34.36 -0.70
CA GLN A 21 -7.54 32.91 -0.79
C GLN A 21 -6.61 32.41 -1.90
N PRO A 22 -5.93 31.26 -1.73
CA PRO A 22 -5.05 30.75 -2.78
C PRO A 22 -5.84 30.57 -4.08
N GLU A 23 -5.45 31.30 -5.12
CA GLU A 23 -6.14 31.25 -6.41
C GLU A 23 -5.81 29.94 -7.12
N PHE A 24 -6.80 29.05 -7.21
CA PHE A 24 -6.80 27.85 -8.05
C PHE A 24 -7.83 28.03 -9.17
N SER A 25 -7.47 27.65 -10.38
CA SER A 25 -8.41 27.49 -11.49
C SER A 25 -9.45 26.41 -11.20
N ASP A 26 -10.58 26.44 -11.91
CA ASP A 26 -11.64 25.42 -11.71
C ASP A 26 -11.15 24.01 -12.04
N ALA A 27 -10.23 23.87 -13.00
CA ALA A 27 -9.58 22.60 -13.32
C ALA A 27 -8.72 22.11 -12.15
N GLU A 28 -7.89 22.98 -11.55
CA GLU A 28 -7.09 22.63 -10.37
C GLU A 28 -7.98 22.25 -9.18
N LYS A 29 -9.06 23.00 -8.92
CA LYS A 29 -10.02 22.67 -7.86
C LYS A 29 -10.63 21.28 -8.06
N LYS A 30 -11.01 20.92 -9.28
CA LYS A 30 -11.55 19.59 -9.60
C LYS A 30 -10.51 18.48 -9.37
N THR A 31 -9.27 18.71 -9.76
CA THR A 31 -8.16 17.77 -9.48
C THR A 31 -7.90 17.65 -7.97
N ILE A 32 -7.89 18.76 -7.23
CA ILE A 32 -7.70 18.74 -5.77
C ILE A 32 -8.85 17.97 -5.09
N ALA A 33 -10.10 18.19 -5.53
CA ALA A 33 -11.26 17.48 -5.02
C ALA A 33 -11.19 15.97 -5.27
N SER A 34 -10.63 15.52 -6.40
CA SER A 34 -10.49 14.08 -6.70
C SER A 34 -9.41 13.38 -5.86
N LEU A 35 -8.48 14.14 -5.26
CA LEU A 35 -7.45 13.63 -4.35
C LEU A 35 -7.94 13.55 -2.90
N ALA A 36 -9.05 14.21 -2.55
CA ALA A 36 -9.60 14.21 -1.20
C ALA A 36 -10.15 12.85 -0.80
N LEU A 37 -10.03 12.49 0.47
CA LEU A 37 -10.53 11.22 1.00
C LEU A 37 -12.05 11.06 0.85
N SER A 38 -12.80 12.17 0.84
CA SER A 38 -14.24 12.16 0.58
C SER A 38 -14.63 11.64 -0.81
N ALA A 39 -13.68 11.61 -1.75
CA ALA A 39 -13.88 11.02 -3.08
C ALA A 39 -13.50 9.52 -3.12
N LEU A 40 -13.02 8.92 -2.02
CA LEU A 40 -12.72 7.50 -1.95
C LEU A 40 -14.02 6.69 -2.12
N PRO A 41 -14.13 5.84 -3.15
CA PRO A 41 -15.33 5.03 -3.32
C PRO A 41 -15.46 4.03 -2.16
N PRO A 42 -16.68 3.54 -1.86
CA PRO A 42 -16.84 2.43 -0.93
C PRO A 42 -16.05 1.20 -1.42
N LEU A 43 -15.67 0.33 -0.48
CA LEU A 43 -15.00 -0.92 -0.81
C LEU A 43 -15.86 -1.75 -1.75
N LYS A 44 -15.22 -2.31 -2.78
CA LYS A 44 -15.85 -3.32 -3.62
C LYS A 44 -16.06 -4.59 -2.80
N ALA A 45 -17.15 -5.30 -3.08
CA ALA A 45 -17.36 -6.64 -2.56
C ALA A 45 -16.21 -7.55 -3.05
N ASP A 46 -15.65 -8.36 -2.15
CA ASP A 46 -14.63 -9.34 -2.52
C ASP A 46 -15.30 -10.63 -3.00
N THR A 47 -15.22 -10.88 -4.30
CA THR A 47 -15.83 -12.06 -4.92
C THR A 47 -15.03 -13.34 -4.68
N THR A 48 -13.78 -13.24 -4.20
CA THR A 48 -12.90 -14.39 -3.95
C THR A 48 -12.92 -14.85 -2.49
N ASN A 49 -13.39 -13.99 -1.59
CA ASN A 49 -13.54 -14.24 -0.16
C ASN A 49 -14.96 -13.90 0.32
N ARG A 50 -15.81 -14.92 0.46
CA ARG A 50 -17.20 -14.74 0.94
C ARG A 50 -17.28 -14.28 2.40
N PHE A 51 -16.17 -14.32 3.14
CA PHE A 51 -16.08 -13.92 4.54
C PHE A 51 -15.54 -12.51 4.73
N ALA A 52 -15.22 -11.81 3.63
CA ALA A 52 -14.56 -10.50 3.63
C ALA A 52 -15.28 -9.44 4.48
N ASP A 53 -16.61 -9.50 4.56
CA ASP A 53 -17.43 -8.55 5.31
C ASP A 53 -18.18 -9.24 6.48
N VAL A 54 -17.74 -10.42 6.91
CA VAL A 54 -18.32 -11.16 8.05
C VAL A 54 -17.64 -10.71 9.36
N PRO A 55 -18.36 -10.09 10.32
CA PRO A 55 -17.75 -9.57 11.55
C PRO A 55 -17.00 -10.62 12.38
N ALA A 56 -17.52 -11.85 12.43
CA ALA A 56 -16.85 -12.94 13.15
C ALA A 56 -15.52 -13.34 12.50
N ALA A 57 -15.43 -13.30 11.17
CA ALA A 57 -14.20 -13.56 10.42
C ALA A 57 -13.18 -12.44 10.64
N ALA A 58 -13.60 -11.16 10.53
CA ALA A 58 -12.74 -10.02 10.83
C ALA A 58 -12.22 -10.06 12.28
N ALA A 59 -13.07 -10.42 13.25
CA ALA A 59 -12.64 -10.54 14.63
C ALA A 59 -11.62 -11.68 14.83
N LEU A 60 -11.72 -12.78 14.09
CA LEU A 60 -10.71 -13.86 14.13
C LEU A 60 -9.43 -13.40 13.45
N GLY A 61 -9.52 -12.76 12.28
CA GLY A 61 -8.40 -12.15 11.58
C GLY A 61 -7.61 -11.19 12.46
N ALA A 62 -8.31 -10.31 13.18
CA ALA A 62 -7.69 -9.42 14.15
C ALA A 62 -6.93 -10.20 15.23
N THR A 63 -7.51 -11.28 15.77
CA THR A 63 -6.80 -12.12 16.75
C THR A 63 -5.51 -12.70 16.15
N LEU A 64 -5.58 -13.28 14.95
CA LEU A 64 -4.43 -13.89 14.30
C LEU A 64 -3.35 -12.87 13.88
N PHE A 65 -3.75 -11.65 13.49
CA PHE A 65 -2.85 -10.57 13.07
C PHE A 65 -1.86 -10.16 14.17
N PHE A 66 -2.28 -10.23 15.44
CA PHE A 66 -1.46 -9.89 16.61
C PHE A 66 -0.90 -11.13 17.33
N ASP A 67 -1.18 -12.33 16.86
CA ASP A 67 -0.79 -13.58 17.53
C ASP A 67 0.62 -14.03 17.10
N VAL A 68 1.59 -13.94 18.00
CA VAL A 68 2.96 -14.41 17.75
C VAL A 68 3.06 -15.94 17.67
N GLY A 69 2.05 -16.67 18.14
CA GLY A 69 1.95 -18.13 17.94
C GLY A 69 1.78 -18.53 16.47
N MET A 70 1.51 -17.56 15.59
CA MET A 70 1.51 -17.73 14.14
C MET A 70 2.92 -17.72 13.52
N SER A 71 4.00 -17.45 14.26
CA SER A 71 5.37 -17.66 13.73
C SER A 71 5.98 -18.98 14.19
N GLY A 72 6.83 -19.56 13.35
CA GLY A 72 7.50 -20.83 13.63
C GLY A 72 8.37 -20.80 14.89
N ASP A 73 8.87 -19.63 15.29
CA ASP A 73 9.66 -19.42 16.50
C ASP A 73 8.87 -18.79 17.67
N GLY A 74 7.60 -18.46 17.47
CA GLY A 74 6.72 -17.85 18.47
C GLY A 74 7.06 -16.40 18.85
N LYS A 75 7.83 -15.66 18.02
CA LYS A 75 8.33 -14.31 18.35
C LYS A 75 7.79 -13.18 17.49
N VAL A 76 7.23 -13.48 16.32
CA VAL A 76 6.80 -12.45 15.36
C VAL A 76 5.34 -12.64 14.96
N SER A 77 4.65 -11.55 14.65
CA SER A 77 3.29 -11.56 14.10
C SER A 77 3.21 -10.52 12.99
N CYS A 78 2.04 -10.39 12.33
CA CYS A 78 1.83 -9.31 11.36
C CYS A 78 2.11 -7.94 12.00
N SER A 79 1.69 -7.75 13.24
CA SER A 79 1.86 -6.49 14.00
C SER A 79 3.31 -6.13 14.36
N THR A 80 4.24 -7.08 14.29
CA THR A 80 5.68 -6.80 14.49
C THR A 80 6.21 -5.84 13.43
N CYS A 81 5.79 -6.02 12.17
CA CYS A 81 6.17 -5.17 11.03
C CYS A 81 5.08 -4.13 10.74
N HIS A 82 3.81 -4.46 10.94
CA HIS A 82 2.67 -3.58 10.65
C HIS A 82 2.14 -2.90 11.92
N LYS A 83 2.91 -1.94 12.44
CA LYS A 83 2.63 -1.25 13.71
C LYS A 83 1.41 -0.32 13.60
N ILE A 84 0.42 -0.52 14.46
CA ILE A 84 -0.89 0.19 14.41
C ILE A 84 -0.76 1.71 14.54
N ASP A 85 0.16 2.18 15.37
CA ASP A 85 0.46 3.59 15.63
C ASP A 85 1.19 4.28 14.46
N ARG A 86 1.50 3.52 13.40
CA ARG A 86 2.23 3.98 12.21
C ARG A 86 1.51 3.63 10.90
N GLN A 87 0.17 3.65 10.93
CA GLN A 87 -0.67 3.25 9.80
C GLN A 87 -0.34 1.84 9.28
N PHE A 88 -0.02 0.95 10.21
CA PHE A 88 0.32 -0.45 9.95
C PHE A 88 1.59 -0.61 9.11
N GLN A 89 2.67 0.05 9.55
CA GLN A 89 3.99 -0.04 8.92
C GLN A 89 5.13 0.08 9.94
N ASP A 90 6.33 -0.37 9.55
CA ASP A 90 7.58 -0.14 10.29
C ASP A 90 8.39 1.03 9.73
N ASP A 91 9.49 1.33 10.41
CA ASP A 91 10.46 2.39 10.13
C ASP A 91 11.81 1.82 9.65
N LEU A 92 11.79 0.62 9.07
CA LEU A 92 13.00 -0.09 8.65
C LEU A 92 13.17 -0.05 7.12
N PRO A 93 14.42 -0.06 6.61
CA PRO A 93 14.69 -0.19 5.17
C PRO A 93 14.36 -1.57 4.64
N GLN A 94 14.52 -2.60 5.46
CA GLN A 94 14.06 -3.96 5.22
C GLN A 94 13.42 -4.51 6.48
N ALA A 95 12.31 -5.23 6.30
CA ALA A 95 11.58 -5.84 7.40
C ALA A 95 12.45 -6.87 8.14
N VAL A 96 12.20 -7.03 9.44
CA VAL A 96 12.87 -8.00 10.29
C VAL A 96 11.83 -8.90 10.95
N GLY A 97 11.69 -10.11 10.44
CA GLY A 97 10.94 -11.20 11.06
C GLY A 97 11.89 -12.22 11.71
N ALA A 98 11.70 -13.50 11.40
CA ALA A 98 12.67 -14.56 11.68
C ALA A 98 14.03 -14.30 10.98
N GLY A 99 14.01 -13.56 9.87
CA GLY A 99 15.19 -13.06 9.18
C GLY A 99 15.01 -11.61 8.70
N ARG A 100 15.97 -11.12 7.90
CA ARG A 100 15.87 -9.81 7.24
C ARG A 100 15.39 -10.00 5.80
N THR A 101 14.36 -9.28 5.39
CA THR A 101 13.81 -9.37 4.03
C THR A 101 14.58 -8.50 3.04
N ASN A 102 14.20 -8.53 1.75
CA ASN A 102 14.82 -7.71 0.70
C ASN A 102 14.04 -6.43 0.38
N ARG A 103 12.87 -6.24 1.01
CA ARG A 103 11.99 -5.11 0.74
C ARG A 103 11.48 -4.49 2.02
N ARG A 104 11.06 -3.25 1.90
CA ARG A 104 10.40 -2.50 2.95
C ARG A 104 8.97 -2.96 3.17
N THR A 105 8.51 -2.95 4.42
CA THR A 105 7.11 -3.17 4.79
C THR A 105 6.20 -2.09 4.20
N MET A 106 5.15 -2.48 3.48
CA MET A 106 4.14 -1.54 2.96
C MET A 106 3.10 -1.20 4.04
N PRO A 107 2.51 0.01 4.03
CA PRO A 107 1.43 0.35 4.97
C PRO A 107 0.14 -0.39 4.58
N LEU A 108 -0.68 -0.75 5.58
CA LEU A 108 -1.96 -1.45 5.34
C LEU A 108 -3.18 -0.53 5.33
N ALA A 109 -3.06 0.72 5.78
CA ALA A 109 -4.18 1.65 5.76
C ALA A 109 -4.74 1.79 4.34
N GLY A 110 -6.02 1.47 4.16
CA GLY A 110 -6.80 1.44 2.91
C GLY A 110 -6.35 0.43 1.86
N VAL A 111 -5.52 -0.56 2.22
CA VAL A 111 -4.98 -1.57 1.28
C VAL A 111 -6.06 -2.38 0.58
N ALA A 112 -7.26 -2.48 1.15
CA ALA A 112 -8.41 -3.15 0.55
C ALA A 112 -8.98 -2.49 -0.72
N HIS A 113 -8.49 -1.31 -1.10
CA HIS A 113 -8.78 -0.70 -2.41
C HIS A 113 -7.84 -1.16 -3.52
N ASP A 114 -6.74 -1.85 -3.19
CA ASP A 114 -5.74 -2.26 -4.15
C ASP A 114 -6.14 -3.58 -4.84
N ALA A 115 -6.03 -3.64 -6.17
CA ALA A 115 -6.25 -4.86 -6.94
C ALA A 115 -5.06 -5.85 -6.87
N TRP A 116 -3.85 -5.30 -6.72
CA TRP A 116 -2.60 -6.06 -6.67
C TRP A 116 -1.85 -5.74 -5.39
N LEU A 117 -1.30 -6.76 -4.74
CA LEU A 117 -0.69 -6.66 -3.42
C LEU A 117 0.82 -6.99 -3.48
N PHE A 118 1.58 -6.48 -2.51
CA PHE A 118 3.04 -6.29 -2.56
C PHE A 118 3.51 -5.20 -3.53
N TRP A 119 4.80 -4.84 -3.41
CA TRP A 119 5.48 -3.88 -4.29
C TRP A 119 5.51 -4.31 -5.76
N ASP A 120 5.42 -5.60 -6.06
CA ASP A 120 5.48 -6.16 -7.42
C ASP A 120 4.14 -6.77 -7.87
N GLY A 121 3.13 -6.75 -7.00
CA GLY A 121 1.81 -7.27 -7.32
C GLY A 121 1.75 -8.79 -7.45
N ARG A 122 2.67 -9.55 -6.85
CA ARG A 122 2.67 -11.03 -6.97
C ARG A 122 1.46 -11.73 -6.34
N ARG A 123 0.51 -10.99 -5.77
CA ARG A 123 -0.78 -11.49 -5.25
C ARG A 123 -1.91 -10.60 -5.72
N ASP A 124 -3.03 -11.23 -6.06
CA ASP A 124 -4.21 -10.63 -6.69
C ASP A 124 -5.39 -10.44 -5.72
N SER A 125 -5.19 -10.79 -4.44
CA SER A 125 -6.17 -10.59 -3.39
C SER A 125 -5.49 -10.41 -2.04
N LEU A 126 -6.17 -9.71 -1.11
CA LEU A 126 -5.66 -9.53 0.25
C LEU A 126 -5.49 -10.87 0.96
N TRP A 127 -6.44 -11.79 0.80
CA TRP A 127 -6.38 -13.06 1.51
C TRP A 127 -5.24 -13.93 0.99
N ALA A 128 -4.93 -13.93 -0.31
CA ALA A 128 -3.77 -14.62 -0.85
C ALA A 128 -2.45 -13.94 -0.43
N GLN A 129 -2.43 -12.61 -0.30
CA GLN A 129 -1.28 -11.88 0.24
C GLN A 129 -0.98 -12.27 1.68
N ALA A 130 -1.99 -12.32 2.54
CA ALA A 130 -1.85 -12.63 3.96
C ALA A 130 -1.20 -14.01 4.22
N LEU A 131 -1.28 -14.93 3.25
CA LEU A 131 -0.67 -16.27 3.35
C LEU A 131 0.85 -16.25 3.19
N VAL A 132 1.41 -15.33 2.40
CA VAL A 132 2.83 -15.39 2.03
C VAL A 132 3.76 -15.19 3.22
N PRO A 133 3.57 -14.17 4.09
CA PRO A 133 4.46 -13.97 5.23
C PRO A 133 4.44 -15.14 6.23
N LEU A 134 3.33 -15.88 6.30
CA LEU A 134 3.17 -17.04 7.19
C LEU A 134 4.18 -18.15 6.90
N GLU A 135 4.50 -18.42 5.63
CA GLU A 135 5.45 -19.49 5.24
C GLU A 135 6.82 -18.97 4.82
N ASN A 136 7.00 -17.66 4.67
CA ASN A 136 8.28 -17.10 4.26
C ASN A 136 9.32 -17.27 5.39
N PRO A 137 10.47 -17.93 5.12
CA PRO A 137 11.49 -18.21 6.14
C PRO A 137 12.18 -16.96 6.72
N LEU A 138 12.08 -15.81 6.04
CA LEU A 138 12.61 -14.53 6.53
C LEU A 138 11.56 -13.73 7.30
N GLU A 139 10.29 -14.10 7.22
CA GLU A 139 9.17 -13.40 7.87
C GLU A 139 8.66 -14.21 9.07
N GLN A 140 7.57 -14.97 8.96
CA GLN A 140 7.04 -15.74 10.10
C GLN A 140 7.53 -17.19 10.15
N ALA A 141 8.10 -17.72 9.07
CA ALA A 141 8.75 -19.03 9.03
C ALA A 141 7.93 -20.21 9.60
N GLY A 142 6.60 -20.20 9.43
CA GLY A 142 5.73 -21.33 9.76
C GLY A 142 5.48 -22.28 8.58
N ASN A 143 4.59 -23.25 8.77
CA ASN A 143 4.21 -24.22 7.74
C ASN A 143 2.70 -24.59 7.81
N ARG A 144 2.11 -24.99 6.67
CA ARG A 144 0.65 -25.19 6.55
C ARG A 144 0.05 -26.18 7.53
N ALA A 145 0.67 -27.35 7.71
CA ALA A 145 0.12 -28.37 8.59
C ALA A 145 0.14 -27.94 10.06
N ALA A 146 1.22 -27.27 10.49
CA ALA A 146 1.31 -26.69 11.83
C ALA A 146 0.19 -25.66 12.06
N TYR A 147 -0.11 -24.81 11.07
CA TYR A 147 -1.24 -23.88 11.16
C TYR A 147 -2.58 -24.59 11.30
N ALA A 148 -2.84 -25.66 10.54
CA ALA A 148 -4.09 -26.40 10.64
C ALA A 148 -4.28 -26.99 12.06
N HIS A 149 -3.23 -27.58 12.62
CA HIS A 149 -3.23 -28.08 13.99
C HIS A 149 -3.37 -26.95 15.03
N TYR A 150 -2.70 -25.82 14.82
CA TYR A 150 -2.78 -24.65 15.69
C TYR A 150 -4.20 -24.07 15.75
N ILE A 151 -4.82 -23.86 14.59
CA ILE A 151 -6.21 -23.41 14.49
C ILE A 151 -7.15 -24.38 15.18
N LYS A 152 -7.01 -25.70 14.95
CA LYS A 152 -7.84 -26.72 15.62
C LYS A 152 -7.70 -26.62 17.15
N ALA A 153 -6.47 -26.53 17.65
CA ALA A 153 -6.20 -26.55 19.09
C ALA A 153 -6.61 -25.26 19.82
N ARG A 154 -6.45 -24.09 19.19
CA ARG A 154 -6.66 -22.78 19.83
C ARG A 154 -7.98 -22.12 19.47
N PHE A 155 -8.49 -22.38 18.27
CA PHE A 155 -9.61 -21.64 17.68
C PHE A 155 -10.67 -22.53 17.05
N GLY A 156 -10.64 -23.86 17.27
CA GLY A 156 -11.47 -24.83 16.55
C GLY A 156 -12.96 -24.48 16.51
N GLU A 157 -13.59 -24.28 17.67
CA GLU A 157 -15.02 -23.93 17.75
C GLU A 157 -15.34 -22.62 17.01
N ARG A 158 -14.46 -21.61 17.17
CA ARG A 158 -14.63 -20.31 16.52
C ARG A 158 -14.47 -20.42 15.01
N TYR A 159 -13.48 -21.18 14.56
CA TYR A 159 -13.25 -21.47 13.15
C TYR A 159 -14.46 -22.17 12.54
N GLU A 160 -14.97 -23.23 13.18
CA GLU A 160 -16.05 -24.04 12.63
C GLU A 160 -17.36 -23.27 12.49
N ARG A 161 -17.63 -22.37 13.44
CA ARG A 161 -18.78 -21.46 13.37
C ARG A 161 -18.72 -20.49 12.20
N ILE A 162 -17.52 -20.10 11.77
CA ILE A 162 -17.31 -19.14 10.67
C ILE A 162 -17.27 -19.88 9.33
N PHE A 163 -16.43 -20.92 9.24
CA PHE A 163 -16.02 -21.52 7.98
C PHE A 163 -16.67 -22.88 7.68
N GLY A 164 -17.30 -23.51 8.67
CA GLY A 164 -17.72 -24.91 8.62
C GLY A 164 -16.67 -25.86 9.21
N PRO A 165 -16.94 -27.18 9.22
CA PRO A 165 -16.16 -28.16 9.94
C PRO A 165 -14.68 -28.19 9.52
N LEU A 166 -13.78 -28.40 10.48
CA LEU A 166 -12.38 -28.67 10.19
C LEU A 166 -12.21 -30.01 9.46
N PRO A 167 -11.20 -30.14 8.59
CA PRO A 167 -10.85 -31.46 8.02
C PRO A 167 -10.36 -32.40 9.13
N ASP A 168 -10.38 -33.71 8.86
CA ASP A 168 -9.73 -34.66 9.73
C ASP A 168 -8.20 -34.49 9.69
N LEU A 169 -7.64 -34.09 10.84
CA LEU A 169 -6.21 -33.87 11.02
C LEU A 169 -5.51 -35.03 11.75
N SER A 170 -6.23 -36.10 12.12
CA SER A 170 -5.69 -37.20 12.93
C SER A 170 -4.41 -37.83 12.35
N ASN A 171 -4.35 -37.97 11.02
CA ASN A 171 -3.23 -38.56 10.28
C ASN A 171 -2.44 -37.51 9.48
N VAL A 172 -2.66 -36.21 9.73
CA VAL A 172 -1.89 -35.13 9.10
C VAL A 172 -0.62 -34.90 9.93
N PRO A 173 0.59 -34.94 9.33
CA PRO A 173 1.83 -34.66 10.04
C PRO A 173 1.79 -33.33 10.79
N ALA A 174 2.52 -33.22 11.91
CA ALA A 174 2.55 -31.97 12.68
C ALA A 174 3.16 -30.81 11.87
N ASN A 175 4.17 -31.10 11.04
CA ASN A 175 4.85 -30.13 10.18
C ASN A 175 4.93 -30.67 8.75
N ALA A 176 4.32 -29.95 7.82
CA ALA A 176 4.35 -30.25 6.39
C ALA A 176 3.97 -29.00 5.60
N SER A 177 4.73 -28.71 4.55
CA SER A 177 4.47 -27.59 3.63
C SER A 177 5.19 -27.80 2.30
N PRO A 178 4.63 -27.29 1.18
CA PRO A 178 5.35 -27.26 -0.09
C PRO A 178 6.52 -26.25 -0.11
N LEU A 179 6.60 -25.31 0.84
CA LEU A 179 7.54 -24.17 0.83
C LEU A 179 8.56 -24.17 1.99
N GLY A 180 8.65 -25.25 2.76
CA GLY A 180 9.51 -25.35 3.95
C GLY A 180 10.90 -25.96 3.72
N SER A 181 11.42 -26.60 4.77
CA SER A 181 12.60 -27.47 4.74
C SER A 181 12.38 -28.73 3.89
N ASP A 182 13.46 -29.44 3.56
CA ASP A 182 13.35 -30.69 2.78
C ASP A 182 12.54 -31.76 3.52
N ALA A 183 12.59 -31.78 4.86
CA ALA A 183 11.77 -32.67 5.69
C ALA A 183 10.28 -32.31 5.60
N GLU A 184 9.93 -31.02 5.65
CA GLU A 184 8.54 -30.56 5.53
C GLU A 184 7.97 -30.81 4.14
N LYS A 185 8.77 -30.64 3.08
CA LYS A 185 8.36 -30.98 1.71
C LYS A 185 8.17 -32.48 1.52
N ALA A 186 9.07 -33.30 2.08
CA ALA A 186 8.93 -34.75 2.02
C ALA A 186 7.67 -35.22 2.75
N ALA A 187 7.39 -34.65 3.93
CA ALA A 187 6.15 -34.92 4.68
C ALA A 187 4.91 -34.47 3.88
N TRP A 188 4.96 -33.30 3.24
CA TRP A 188 3.88 -32.80 2.40
C TRP A 188 3.59 -33.73 1.22
N ASN A 189 4.64 -34.15 0.50
CA ASN A 189 4.52 -35.02 -0.68
C ASN A 189 4.05 -36.45 -0.34
N ALA A 190 4.18 -36.87 0.93
CA ALA A 190 3.67 -38.15 1.42
C ALA A 190 2.19 -38.11 1.84
N MET A 191 1.59 -36.92 1.94
CA MET A 191 0.17 -36.79 2.25
C MET A 191 -0.69 -37.17 1.04
N SER A 192 -1.89 -37.68 1.32
CA SER A 192 -2.92 -37.81 0.29
C SER A 192 -3.43 -36.44 -0.19
N ASP A 193 -3.97 -36.39 -1.40
CA ASP A 193 -4.56 -35.18 -1.97
C ASP A 193 -5.66 -34.60 -1.06
N ALA A 194 -6.46 -35.45 -0.43
CA ALA A 194 -7.51 -35.03 0.50
C ALA A 194 -6.96 -34.34 1.75
N GLN A 195 -5.84 -34.84 2.29
CA GLN A 195 -5.15 -34.20 3.42
C GLN A 195 -4.55 -32.85 3.01
N ALA A 196 -3.86 -32.80 1.87
CA ALA A 196 -3.28 -31.57 1.34
C ALA A 196 -4.36 -30.52 1.05
N GLU A 197 -5.49 -30.90 0.46
CA GLU A 197 -6.62 -30.02 0.22
C GLU A 197 -7.22 -29.50 1.54
N GLY A 198 -7.45 -30.38 2.51
CA GLY A 198 -7.95 -30.01 3.83
C GLY A 198 -7.07 -28.98 4.53
N VAL A 199 -5.75 -29.23 4.56
CA VAL A 199 -4.77 -28.31 5.13
C VAL A 199 -4.76 -26.97 4.37
N ASN A 200 -4.76 -26.99 3.03
CA ASN A 200 -4.82 -25.78 2.23
C ASN A 200 -6.13 -24.99 2.43
N ARG A 201 -7.26 -25.67 2.68
CA ARG A 201 -8.53 -25.01 2.98
C ARG A 201 -8.48 -24.28 4.32
N VAL A 202 -7.88 -24.90 5.34
CA VAL A 202 -7.64 -24.21 6.62
C VAL A 202 -6.72 -23.02 6.42
N PHE A 203 -5.62 -23.19 5.67
CA PHE A 203 -4.69 -22.12 5.37
C PHE A 203 -5.35 -20.96 4.62
N ALA A 204 -6.12 -21.23 3.57
CA ALA A 204 -6.89 -20.20 2.85
C ALA A 204 -7.87 -19.45 3.77
N ASN A 205 -8.55 -20.15 4.68
CA ASN A 205 -9.47 -19.53 5.63
C ASN A 205 -8.77 -18.63 6.66
N ILE A 206 -7.52 -18.93 7.04
CA ILE A 206 -6.67 -18.03 7.83
C ILE A 206 -6.44 -16.72 7.06
N GLY A 207 -6.00 -16.80 5.80
CA GLY A 207 -5.80 -15.62 4.95
C GLY A 207 -7.09 -14.81 4.78
N LYS A 208 -8.23 -15.49 4.58
CA LYS A 208 -9.54 -14.85 4.44
C LYS A 208 -10.00 -14.13 5.71
N ALA A 209 -9.72 -14.69 6.89
CA ALA A 209 -9.99 -14.03 8.17
C ALA A 209 -9.14 -12.77 8.32
N ILE A 210 -7.82 -12.87 8.08
CA ILE A 210 -6.89 -11.75 8.17
C ILE A 210 -7.29 -10.64 7.19
N ALA A 211 -7.60 -10.98 5.94
CA ALA A 211 -8.09 -10.02 4.95
C ALA A 211 -9.39 -9.32 5.39
N ALA A 212 -10.32 -10.04 6.04
CA ALA A 212 -11.54 -9.43 6.57
C ALA A 212 -11.24 -8.38 7.66
N PHE A 213 -10.20 -8.60 8.47
CA PHE A 213 -9.69 -7.57 9.40
C PHE A 213 -9.03 -6.40 8.65
N GLU A 214 -8.13 -6.68 7.71
CA GLU A 214 -7.40 -5.64 6.97
C GLU A 214 -8.33 -4.73 6.15
N ARG A 215 -9.48 -5.26 5.68
CA ARG A 215 -10.55 -4.46 5.06
C ARG A 215 -11.12 -3.37 5.96
N SER A 216 -11.03 -3.53 7.29
CA SER A 216 -11.50 -2.51 8.24
C SER A 216 -10.50 -1.37 8.46
N ILE A 217 -9.27 -1.49 7.96
CA ILE A 217 -8.20 -0.50 8.18
C ILE A 217 -8.35 0.64 7.17
N ALA A 218 -9.13 1.65 7.52
CA ALA A 218 -9.29 2.86 6.68
C ALA A 218 -8.13 3.85 6.88
N PRO A 219 -7.75 4.63 5.84
CA PRO A 219 -6.84 5.76 6.03
C PRO A 219 -7.53 6.86 6.85
N PRO A 220 -6.80 7.55 7.74
CA PRO A 220 -7.36 8.69 8.48
C PRO A 220 -7.56 9.89 7.56
N GLN A 221 -8.50 10.77 7.93
CA GLN A 221 -8.66 12.07 7.31
C GLN A 221 -7.49 13.00 7.70
N THR A 222 -6.93 13.71 6.73
CA THR A 222 -5.78 14.61 6.92
C THR A 222 -6.17 16.09 6.77
N ARG A 223 -5.24 16.98 7.07
CA ARG A 223 -5.31 18.43 6.87
C ARG A 223 -5.52 18.77 5.40
N PHE A 224 -4.87 18.03 4.50
CA PHE A 224 -5.15 18.12 3.07
C PHE A 224 -6.60 17.80 2.74
N ASP A 225 -7.18 16.74 3.30
CA ASP A 225 -8.57 16.38 3.01
C ASP A 225 -9.55 17.46 3.47
N ARG A 226 -9.32 18.08 4.65
CA ARG A 226 -10.11 19.21 5.14
C ARG A 226 -10.01 20.41 4.21
N PHE A 227 -8.80 20.75 3.77
CA PHE A 227 -8.57 21.82 2.80
C PHE A 227 -9.26 21.54 1.45
N ALA A 228 -9.07 20.34 0.89
CA ALA A 228 -9.61 19.97 -0.42
C ALA A 228 -11.15 19.94 -0.42
N ALA A 229 -11.77 19.43 0.64
CA ALA A 229 -13.22 19.46 0.82
C ALA A 229 -13.74 20.90 0.91
N ALA A 230 -13.06 21.77 1.65
CA ALA A 230 -13.45 23.17 1.76
C ALA A 230 -13.35 23.91 0.42
N LEU A 231 -12.25 23.69 -0.31
CA LEU A 231 -12.02 24.25 -1.64
C LEU A 231 -13.09 23.78 -2.66
N ALA A 232 -13.49 22.50 -2.60
CA ALA A 232 -14.47 21.91 -3.51
C ALA A 232 -15.91 22.39 -3.26
N THR A 233 -16.25 22.64 -1.99
CA THR A 233 -17.61 23.03 -1.58
C THR A 233 -17.81 24.55 -1.49
N GLY A 234 -16.73 25.33 -1.56
CA GLY A 234 -16.77 26.79 -1.43
C GLY A 234 -17.08 27.25 0.00
N ILE A 235 -17.01 26.36 0.99
CA ILE A 235 -17.08 26.74 2.40
C ILE A 235 -15.77 27.38 2.85
N GLN A 236 -15.78 27.97 4.04
CA GLN A 236 -14.60 28.60 4.63
C GLN A 236 -13.41 27.63 4.71
N LEU A 237 -12.26 28.03 4.14
CA LEU A 237 -11.01 27.27 4.28
C LEU A 237 -10.60 27.16 5.76
N PRO A 238 -9.93 26.06 6.15
CA PRO A 238 -9.36 25.90 7.49
C PRO A 238 -8.45 27.06 7.87
N GLN A 239 -8.42 27.40 9.16
CA GLN A 239 -7.65 28.52 9.74
C GLN A 239 -6.72 28.01 10.85
N GLY A 240 -5.79 28.87 11.29
CA GLY A 240 -4.84 28.53 12.36
C GLY A 240 -3.94 27.35 11.97
N ASP A 241 -3.75 26.41 12.90
CA ASP A 241 -2.89 25.23 12.72
C ASP A 241 -3.40 24.26 11.64
N ASP A 242 -4.69 24.37 11.26
CA ASP A 242 -5.28 23.57 10.19
C ASP A 242 -5.13 24.20 8.79
N ALA A 243 -4.70 25.47 8.70
CA ALA A 243 -4.53 26.15 7.43
C ALA A 243 -3.33 25.59 6.64
N MET A 244 -3.48 25.45 5.33
CA MET A 244 -2.33 25.17 4.47
C MET A 244 -1.46 26.42 4.31
N SER A 245 -0.16 26.28 4.53
CA SER A 245 0.79 27.38 4.38
C SER A 245 1.01 27.76 2.91
N PRO A 246 1.52 28.97 2.59
CA PRO A 246 1.87 29.33 1.22
C PRO A 246 2.86 28.37 0.55
N GLU A 247 3.75 27.76 1.33
CA GLU A 247 4.71 26.77 0.84
C GLU A 247 4.03 25.43 0.51
N GLU A 248 3.08 24.99 1.34
CA GLU A 248 2.28 23.78 1.10
C GLU A 248 1.36 23.96 -0.12
N ILE A 249 0.77 25.14 -0.29
CA ILE A 249 -0.02 25.50 -1.46
C ILE A 249 0.85 25.50 -2.74
N LEU A 250 2.06 26.06 -2.67
CA LEU A 250 3.01 25.98 -3.79
C LEU A 250 3.36 24.52 -4.12
N GLY A 251 3.58 23.69 -3.09
CA GLY A 251 3.83 22.26 -3.24
C GLY A 251 2.69 21.54 -3.94
N LEU A 252 1.45 21.81 -3.54
CA LEU A 252 0.25 21.25 -4.18
C LEU A 252 0.16 21.66 -5.65
N LYS A 253 0.39 22.94 -5.98
CA LYS A 253 0.40 23.43 -7.36
C LYS A 253 1.47 22.76 -8.22
N LEU A 254 2.67 22.55 -7.65
CA LEU A 254 3.72 21.79 -8.33
C LEU A 254 3.29 20.34 -8.56
N PHE A 255 2.72 19.69 -7.54
CA PHE A 255 2.29 18.30 -7.57
C PHE A 255 1.26 18.01 -8.67
N ILE A 256 0.25 18.87 -8.82
CA ILE A 256 -0.81 18.75 -9.83
C ILE A 256 -0.47 19.42 -11.17
N GLY A 257 0.68 20.09 -11.26
CA GLY A 257 1.09 20.91 -12.40
C GLY A 257 2.50 20.56 -12.87
N LYS A 258 3.45 21.49 -12.72
CA LYS A 258 4.81 21.38 -13.28
C LYS A 258 5.53 20.08 -12.94
N ALA A 259 5.43 19.58 -11.71
CA ALA A 259 6.12 18.35 -11.30
C ALA A 259 5.38 17.08 -11.73
N ASN A 260 4.13 17.22 -12.17
CA ASN A 260 3.29 16.18 -12.77
C ASN A 260 3.15 14.88 -11.94
N CYS A 261 3.31 14.97 -10.62
CA CYS A 261 3.27 13.84 -9.71
C CYS A 261 1.91 13.13 -9.75
N VAL A 262 0.84 13.89 -10.01
CA VAL A 262 -0.54 13.41 -10.10
C VAL A 262 -0.80 12.43 -11.25
N THR A 263 0.14 12.25 -12.20
CA THR A 263 -0.02 11.27 -13.28
C THR A 263 -0.03 9.83 -12.76
N CYS A 264 0.85 9.50 -11.81
CA CYS A 264 0.85 8.19 -11.13
C CYS A 264 0.20 8.30 -9.74
N HIS A 265 0.43 9.38 -9.01
CA HIS A 265 -0.13 9.59 -7.67
C HIS A 265 -1.49 10.27 -7.72
N THR A 266 -2.46 9.56 -8.30
CA THR A 266 -3.81 10.06 -8.55
C THR A 266 -4.85 9.56 -7.55
N GLY A 267 -6.02 10.18 -7.59
CA GLY A 267 -7.18 9.82 -6.81
C GLY A 267 -7.00 9.92 -5.29
N PRO A 268 -8.01 9.48 -4.52
CA PRO A 268 -8.04 9.66 -3.08
C PRO A 268 -6.90 8.96 -2.36
N ARG A 269 -6.31 7.91 -2.95
CA ARG A 269 -5.19 7.16 -2.39
C ARG A 269 -3.83 7.76 -2.74
N PHE A 270 -3.76 8.75 -3.63
CA PHE A 270 -2.52 9.21 -4.24
C PHE A 270 -1.72 8.05 -4.87
N SER A 271 -2.43 7.19 -5.59
CA SER A 271 -1.88 6.03 -6.29
C SER A 271 -2.89 5.60 -7.36
N ASP A 272 -2.39 5.31 -8.55
CA ASP A 272 -3.13 4.70 -9.64
C ASP A 272 -3.24 3.18 -9.52
N GLY A 273 -2.52 2.57 -8.57
CA GLY A 273 -2.44 1.11 -8.41
C GLY A 273 -1.64 0.40 -9.51
N SER A 274 -1.02 1.16 -10.42
CA SER A 274 -0.22 0.65 -11.55
C SER A 274 1.23 0.40 -11.14
N PHE A 275 1.99 -0.22 -12.04
CA PHE A 275 3.41 -0.57 -11.84
C PHE A 275 4.27 0.30 -12.73
N HIS A 276 5.27 0.96 -12.14
CA HIS A 276 6.16 1.85 -12.88
C HIS A 276 7.62 1.58 -12.58
N ASN A 277 8.45 1.73 -13.60
CA ASN A 277 9.88 1.83 -13.43
C ASN A 277 10.29 3.31 -13.38
N THR A 278 10.74 3.76 -12.22
CA THR A 278 11.11 5.17 -11.98
C THR A 278 12.62 5.35 -11.85
N GLY A 279 13.42 4.34 -12.21
CA GLY A 279 14.89 4.40 -12.16
C GLY A 279 15.47 4.37 -10.74
N VAL A 280 14.70 3.95 -9.73
CA VAL A 280 15.20 3.80 -8.35
C VAL A 280 16.41 2.84 -8.33
N PRO A 281 17.54 3.24 -7.72
CA PRO A 281 18.76 2.44 -7.74
C PRO A 281 18.61 1.13 -6.96
N PRO A 282 19.38 0.09 -7.29
CA PRO A 282 19.50 -1.11 -6.47
C PRO A 282 20.16 -0.78 -5.13
N VAL A 283 19.83 -1.56 -4.09
CA VAL A 283 20.52 -1.50 -2.79
C VAL A 283 21.70 -2.45 -2.82
N ALA A 284 22.85 -2.00 -2.34
CA ALA A 284 24.05 -2.84 -2.28
C ALA A 284 23.81 -4.11 -1.43
N ASN A 285 24.34 -5.24 -1.88
CA ASN A 285 24.23 -6.56 -1.23
C ASN A 285 22.82 -7.16 -1.13
N LEU A 286 21.80 -6.55 -1.75
CA LEU A 286 20.52 -7.22 -1.99
C LEU A 286 20.56 -7.98 -3.33
N PRO A 287 19.83 -9.09 -3.44
CA PRO A 287 19.69 -9.77 -4.73
C PRO A 287 19.02 -8.85 -5.77
N PRO A 288 19.26 -9.08 -7.07
CA PRO A 288 18.55 -8.37 -8.12
C PRO A 288 17.03 -8.49 -7.95
N ASP A 289 16.34 -7.36 -8.04
CA ASP A 289 14.88 -7.27 -7.97
C ASP A 289 14.37 -6.73 -9.30
N ARG A 290 13.69 -7.59 -10.09
CA ARG A 290 13.11 -7.20 -11.38
C ARG A 290 11.64 -6.77 -11.26
N GLY A 291 11.12 -6.61 -10.03
CA GLY A 291 9.78 -6.10 -9.77
C GLY A 291 8.69 -6.95 -10.40
N ARG A 292 7.76 -6.29 -11.09
CA ARG A 292 6.58 -6.92 -11.72
C ARG A 292 6.93 -8.06 -12.67
N MET A 293 8.08 -7.99 -13.36
CA MET A 293 8.54 -9.03 -14.29
C MET A 293 8.61 -10.43 -13.64
N ASP A 294 9.16 -10.53 -12.44
CA ASP A 294 9.26 -11.80 -11.71
C ASP A 294 7.94 -12.20 -11.03
N ALA A 295 7.06 -11.23 -10.79
CA ALA A 295 5.80 -11.42 -10.08
C ALA A 295 4.73 -12.10 -10.93
N VAL A 296 4.75 -11.94 -12.27
CA VAL A 296 3.76 -12.55 -13.18
C VAL A 296 3.74 -14.07 -13.01
N ALA A 297 4.89 -14.73 -13.14
CA ALA A 297 4.98 -16.18 -13.00
C ALA A 297 4.59 -16.64 -11.59
N GLN A 298 4.89 -15.84 -10.56
CA GLN A 298 4.54 -16.16 -9.17
C GLN A 298 3.03 -16.13 -8.93
N VAL A 299 2.31 -15.14 -9.47
CA VAL A 299 0.86 -15.08 -9.28
C VAL A 299 0.15 -16.12 -10.13
N GLU A 300 0.63 -16.43 -11.35
CA GLU A 300 0.04 -17.49 -12.17
C GLU A 300 0.19 -18.88 -11.56
N ALA A 301 1.32 -19.15 -10.88
CA ALA A 301 1.60 -20.43 -10.25
C ALA A 301 0.97 -20.59 -8.85
N ASP A 302 0.42 -19.52 -8.26
CA ASP A 302 -0.11 -19.56 -6.89
C ASP A 302 -1.45 -20.32 -6.84
N PRO A 303 -1.57 -21.44 -6.10
CA PRO A 303 -2.85 -22.16 -5.95
C PRO A 303 -3.93 -21.34 -5.22
N PHE A 304 -3.55 -20.23 -4.58
CA PHE A 304 -4.46 -19.32 -3.88
C PHE A 304 -4.81 -18.06 -4.67
N ASN A 305 -4.45 -17.98 -5.96
CA ASN A 305 -4.90 -16.87 -6.81
C ASN A 305 -6.40 -16.98 -7.15
N CYS A 306 -6.92 -15.98 -7.86
CA CYS A 306 -8.32 -15.88 -8.24
C CYS A 306 -8.80 -17.03 -9.13
N PHE A 307 -7.94 -17.71 -9.88
CA PHE A 307 -8.31 -18.93 -10.64
C PHE A 307 -8.10 -20.22 -9.85
N GLY A 308 -7.49 -20.15 -8.68
CA GLY A 308 -7.21 -21.26 -7.78
C GLY A 308 -8.47 -21.92 -7.20
N ALA A 309 -8.24 -23.08 -6.59
CA ALA A 309 -9.30 -23.94 -6.05
C ALA A 309 -9.94 -23.38 -4.76
N PHE A 310 -9.30 -22.40 -4.11
CA PHE A 310 -9.71 -21.90 -2.80
C PHE A 310 -10.48 -20.56 -2.84
N ARG A 311 -10.80 -20.06 -4.03
CA ARG A 311 -11.73 -18.93 -4.20
C ARG A 311 -13.15 -19.35 -3.83
N ASP A 312 -13.96 -18.44 -3.28
CA ASP A 312 -15.36 -18.73 -2.97
C ASP A 312 -16.33 -18.43 -4.13
N GLY A 313 -16.02 -17.45 -4.99
CA GLY A 313 -16.90 -17.00 -6.07
C GLY A 313 -16.51 -17.45 -7.48
N ASP A 314 -17.14 -16.83 -8.47
CA ASP A 314 -17.00 -17.22 -9.86
C ASP A 314 -15.75 -16.62 -10.54
N ALA A 315 -15.17 -17.39 -11.46
CA ALA A 315 -13.96 -16.99 -12.19
C ALA A 315 -14.18 -15.85 -13.20
N SER A 316 -15.44 -15.50 -13.50
CA SER A 316 -15.75 -14.29 -14.30
C SER A 316 -15.33 -13.00 -13.61
N ALA A 317 -15.25 -12.99 -12.28
CA ALA A 317 -14.82 -11.82 -11.51
C ALA A 317 -13.29 -11.62 -11.50
N CYS A 318 -12.51 -12.57 -12.01
CA CYS A 318 -11.04 -12.54 -12.04
C CYS A 318 -10.46 -11.70 -13.19
N GLY A 319 -11.07 -10.54 -13.50
CA GLY A 319 -10.68 -9.71 -14.63
C GLY A 319 -9.20 -9.26 -14.56
N GLU A 320 -8.75 -8.83 -13.39
CA GLU A 320 -7.38 -8.37 -13.15
C GLU A 320 -6.35 -9.44 -13.51
N LEU A 321 -6.51 -10.66 -12.97
CA LEU A 321 -5.61 -11.77 -13.28
C LEU A 321 -5.80 -12.30 -14.71
N ARG A 322 -7.02 -12.28 -15.25
CA ARG A 322 -7.31 -12.76 -16.63
C ARG A 322 -6.55 -11.96 -17.68
N PHE A 323 -6.51 -10.65 -17.50
CA PHE A 323 -5.95 -9.70 -18.46
C PHE A 323 -4.60 -9.14 -18.01
N ILE A 324 -3.92 -9.83 -17.09
CA ILE A 324 -2.57 -9.47 -16.67
C ILE A 324 -1.63 -9.45 -17.89
N VAL A 325 -0.82 -8.39 -17.99
CA VAL A 325 0.27 -8.33 -18.95
C VAL A 325 1.33 -9.36 -18.55
N LYS A 326 1.62 -10.31 -19.44
CA LYS A 326 2.47 -11.47 -19.13
C LYS A 326 3.95 -11.27 -19.46
N ALA A 327 4.26 -10.38 -20.41
CA ALA A 327 5.61 -10.11 -20.84
C ALA A 327 5.64 -8.73 -21.52
N GLY A 328 6.76 -8.03 -21.36
CA GLY A 328 6.98 -6.73 -21.98
C GLY A 328 8.06 -5.93 -21.25
N PRO A 329 8.72 -4.97 -21.93
CA PRO A 329 9.71 -4.10 -21.30
C PRO A 329 9.15 -3.27 -20.14
N GLU A 330 7.84 -2.98 -20.14
CA GLU A 330 7.12 -2.25 -19.10
C GLU A 330 7.06 -2.99 -17.75
N LEU A 331 7.29 -4.31 -17.73
CA LEU A 331 7.30 -5.08 -16.48
C LEU A 331 8.65 -5.02 -15.76
N VAL A 332 9.72 -4.69 -16.49
CA VAL A 332 11.10 -4.74 -15.99
C VAL A 332 11.31 -3.66 -14.93
N ARG A 333 11.60 -4.11 -13.70
CA ARG A 333 11.80 -3.24 -12.52
C ARG A 333 10.63 -2.29 -12.28
N ALA A 334 9.43 -2.71 -12.66
CA ALA A 334 8.22 -1.95 -12.38
C ALA A 334 7.69 -2.32 -10.98
N TYR A 335 7.39 -1.30 -10.18
CA TYR A 335 6.87 -1.44 -8.83
C TYR A 335 5.57 -0.66 -8.68
N LYS A 336 4.66 -1.19 -7.86
CA LYS A 336 3.36 -0.58 -7.61
C LYS A 336 3.53 0.82 -7.07
N THR A 337 2.83 1.81 -7.63
CA THR A 337 2.73 3.16 -7.07
C THR A 337 2.20 3.07 -5.64
N PRO A 338 2.99 3.36 -4.59
CA PRO A 338 2.48 3.29 -3.23
C PRO A 338 1.55 4.48 -2.94
N SER A 339 0.57 4.30 -2.05
CA SER A 339 -0.20 5.43 -1.54
C SER A 339 0.72 6.46 -0.85
N LEU A 340 0.50 7.74 -1.13
CA LEU A 340 1.20 8.83 -0.43
C LEU A 340 0.54 9.26 0.87
N ARG A 341 -0.63 8.71 1.23
CA ARG A 341 -1.22 8.94 2.55
C ARG A 341 -0.27 8.43 3.64
N GLY A 342 -0.05 9.25 4.64
CA GLY A 342 0.89 8.98 5.74
C GLY A 342 2.37 9.01 5.34
N ALA A 343 2.74 9.25 4.07
CA ALA A 343 4.10 9.06 3.57
C ALA A 343 5.17 9.81 4.36
N ALA A 344 4.90 11.04 4.80
CA ALA A 344 5.88 11.84 5.52
C ALA A 344 6.30 11.28 6.88
N THR A 345 5.50 10.38 7.48
CA THR A 345 5.78 9.81 8.82
C THR A 345 6.50 8.47 8.78
N ARG A 346 6.82 7.99 7.57
CA ARG A 346 7.31 6.62 7.35
C ARG A 346 8.61 6.56 6.54
N PRO A 347 9.70 7.22 6.96
CA PRO A 347 11.03 6.91 6.42
C PRO A 347 11.48 5.48 6.83
N PRO A 348 12.40 4.85 6.10
CA PRO A 348 12.95 5.25 4.80
C PRO A 348 11.97 5.02 3.63
N TYR A 349 12.34 5.34 2.39
CA TYR A 349 11.43 5.37 1.24
C TYR A 349 11.84 4.40 0.14
N MET A 350 10.93 4.21 -0.83
CA MET A 350 11.00 3.24 -1.92
C MET A 350 10.87 1.78 -1.46
N HIS A 351 10.93 0.85 -2.42
CA HIS A 351 10.58 -0.55 -2.21
C HIS A 351 11.57 -1.32 -1.33
N ALA A 352 12.79 -0.82 -1.15
CA ALA A 352 13.83 -1.45 -0.33
C ALA A 352 14.60 -0.44 0.55
N GLY A 353 13.97 0.70 0.88
CA GLY A 353 14.56 1.70 1.79
C GLY A 353 15.74 2.48 1.19
N GLN A 354 15.72 2.72 -0.13
CA GLN A 354 16.80 3.40 -0.86
C GLN A 354 17.08 4.82 -0.40
N PHE A 355 16.05 5.53 0.07
CA PHE A 355 16.16 6.94 0.42
C PHE A 355 15.76 7.16 1.87
N SER A 356 16.53 7.97 2.59
CA SER A 356 16.31 8.25 4.01
C SER A 356 15.24 9.32 4.25
N SER A 357 15.00 10.20 3.26
CA SER A 357 14.16 11.39 3.39
C SER A 357 13.28 11.63 2.17
N LEU A 358 12.20 12.40 2.35
CA LEU A 358 11.38 12.88 1.22
C LEU A 358 12.15 13.84 0.30
N ASP A 359 13.15 14.58 0.81
CA ASP A 359 13.97 15.43 -0.06
C ASP A 359 14.81 14.59 -1.03
N GLU A 360 15.39 13.48 -0.57
CA GLU A 360 16.07 12.52 -1.46
C GLU A 360 15.13 11.91 -2.50
N VAL A 361 13.89 11.58 -2.10
CA VAL A 361 12.84 11.11 -3.01
C VAL A 361 12.54 12.16 -4.09
N VAL A 362 12.28 13.40 -3.69
CA VAL A 362 11.95 14.48 -4.65
C VAL A 362 13.17 14.83 -5.52
N ALA A 363 14.39 14.78 -4.97
CA ALA A 363 15.63 14.97 -5.72
C ALA A 363 15.82 13.89 -6.78
N HIS A 364 15.50 12.62 -6.47
CA HIS A 364 15.49 11.52 -7.43
C HIS A 364 14.58 11.81 -8.62
N TYR A 365 13.32 12.20 -8.37
CA TYR A 365 12.40 12.55 -9.46
C TYR A 365 12.80 13.82 -10.20
N SER A 366 13.39 14.81 -9.53
CA SER A 366 13.88 16.02 -10.18
C SER A 366 15.03 15.73 -11.15
N LYS A 367 15.90 14.76 -10.82
CA LYS A 367 17.01 14.33 -11.67
C LYS A 367 16.57 13.32 -12.73
N ALA A 368 15.63 12.44 -12.38
CA ALA A 368 15.10 11.35 -13.21
C ALA A 368 16.22 10.54 -13.89
N PRO A 369 17.09 9.86 -13.11
CA PRO A 369 18.14 9.03 -13.70
C PRO A 369 17.55 7.89 -14.54
N ALA A 370 18.32 7.43 -15.53
CA ALA A 370 18.00 6.21 -16.26
C ALA A 370 17.94 5.01 -15.30
N SER A 371 17.05 4.07 -15.59
CA SER A 371 17.01 2.80 -14.86
C SER A 371 18.25 1.96 -15.16
N VAL A 372 18.70 1.19 -14.17
CA VAL A 372 19.79 0.22 -14.33
C VAL A 372 19.40 -0.96 -15.24
N GLU A 373 18.10 -1.21 -15.39
CA GLU A 373 17.52 -2.21 -16.28
C GLU A 373 16.09 -1.77 -16.68
N GLY A 374 15.68 -2.05 -17.91
CA GLY A 374 14.40 -1.55 -18.45
C GLY A 374 14.45 -0.05 -18.77
N VAL A 375 13.27 0.56 -18.91
CA VAL A 375 13.12 1.99 -19.26
C VAL A 375 12.48 2.73 -18.09
N SER A 376 13.11 3.83 -17.67
CA SER A 376 12.52 4.72 -16.67
C SER A 376 11.43 5.58 -17.33
N GLU A 377 10.27 5.65 -16.69
CA GLU A 377 9.10 6.41 -17.17
C GLU A 377 9.12 7.89 -16.75
N VAL A 378 10.08 8.27 -15.91
CA VAL A 378 10.20 9.64 -15.41
C VAL A 378 11.20 10.46 -16.22
N HIS A 379 10.95 11.77 -16.30
CA HIS A 379 11.79 12.72 -17.03
C HIS A 379 12.28 13.85 -16.10
N PRO A 380 13.46 14.44 -16.38
CA PRO A 380 14.01 15.47 -15.49
C PRO A 380 13.08 16.68 -15.36
N LEU A 381 12.72 17.02 -14.11
CA LEU A 381 11.80 18.12 -13.81
C LEU A 381 12.51 19.47 -13.56
N GLN A 382 13.83 19.43 -13.34
CA GLN A 382 14.68 20.60 -13.03
C GLN A 382 14.08 21.51 -11.94
N LEU A 383 13.72 20.92 -10.80
CA LEU A 383 13.13 21.64 -9.68
C LEU A 383 14.21 22.40 -8.90
N SER A 384 13.94 23.66 -8.61
CA SER A 384 14.76 24.46 -7.68
C SER A 384 14.67 23.91 -6.24
N ASN A 385 15.62 24.28 -5.38
CA ASN A 385 15.60 23.89 -3.96
C ASN A 385 14.27 24.30 -3.27
N ARG A 386 13.74 25.49 -3.62
CA ARG A 386 12.46 25.97 -3.09
C ARG A 386 11.28 25.11 -3.56
N GLU A 387 11.26 24.72 -4.83
CA GLU A 387 10.19 23.86 -5.37
C GLU A 387 10.23 22.46 -4.75
N ARG A 388 11.43 21.90 -4.52
CA ARG A 388 11.56 20.61 -3.82
C ARG A 388 11.06 20.70 -2.38
N ALA A 389 11.47 21.76 -1.64
CA ALA A 389 11.01 22.00 -0.28
C ALA A 389 9.48 22.16 -0.21
N ALA A 390 8.88 22.89 -1.16
CA ALA A 390 7.45 23.06 -1.27
C ALA A 390 6.71 21.72 -1.50
N LEU A 391 7.20 20.86 -2.39
CA LEU A 391 6.65 19.52 -2.57
C LEU A 391 6.72 18.69 -1.29
N VAL A 392 7.85 18.71 -0.59
CA VAL A 392 8.00 18.01 0.71
C VAL A 392 7.02 18.56 1.75
N ALA A 393 6.83 19.89 1.81
CA ALA A 393 5.86 20.51 2.69
C ALA A 393 4.43 20.03 2.39
N PHE A 394 4.05 20.00 1.10
CA PHE A 394 2.76 19.45 0.69
C PHE A 394 2.58 17.98 1.11
N LEU A 395 3.59 17.12 0.88
CA LEU A 395 3.52 15.70 1.24
C LEU A 395 3.32 15.47 2.75
N LYS A 396 3.79 16.39 3.61
CA LYS A 396 3.53 16.33 5.07
C LYS A 396 2.07 16.52 5.42
N THR A 397 1.33 17.31 4.65
CA THR A 397 -0.13 17.51 4.84
C THR A 397 -0.97 16.26 4.57
N LEU A 398 -0.34 15.19 4.02
CA LEU A 398 -0.96 13.90 3.78
C LEU A 398 -0.82 12.93 4.97
N ALA A 399 -0.19 13.35 6.07
CA ALA A 399 0.01 12.52 7.26
C ALA A 399 -0.62 13.09 8.54
N GLU A 400 -0.82 14.41 8.60
CA GLU A 400 -1.39 15.17 9.73
C GLU A 400 -2.85 15.57 9.47
#